data_AF-A0A1Q7HCA3-F1
#
_entry.id   AF-A0A1Q7HCA3-F1
#
_cell.length_a   1.000
_cell.length_b   1.000
_cell.length_c   1.000
_cell.angle_alpha   90.00
_cell.angle_beta   90.00
_cell.angle_gamma   90.00
#
_symmetry.space_group_name_H-M   'P 1'
#
loop_
_entity.id
_entity.type
_entity.pdbx_description
1 polymer ?
#
loop_
_entity_poly.entity_id
_entity_poly.type
_entity_poly.pdbx_seq_one_letter_code
_entity_poly.pdbx_strand_id
1 'polypeptide(L)'
;MVRRVKPKVIIYCDGACSPNPGIGGWAALLISPKQGKEKVFTGAEADTTNNRMELTAAIKGLEALKVPCEVDIHTDSQYSDLATYEQPLRYAEGIEYVVVNGKVVLDAGRLTSERPGRVLTRR
;
A
#
# COMPACT_ATOMS: atom_id res chain seq x y z
N MET A 1 -17.79 -18.35 -20.55
CA MET A 1 -16.86 -17.22 -20.34
C MET A 1 -15.46 -17.81 -20.11
N VAL A 2 -14.54 -17.69 -21.07
CA VAL A 2 -13.19 -18.29 -20.94
C VAL A 2 -12.34 -17.39 -20.05
N ARG A 3 -11.89 -17.88 -18.89
CA ARG A 3 -10.93 -17.14 -18.04
C ARG A 3 -9.60 -17.05 -18.80
N ARG A 4 -9.23 -15.84 -19.25
CA ARG A 4 -7.88 -15.57 -19.76
C ARG A 4 -6.87 -15.76 -18.63
N VAL A 5 -5.83 -16.55 -18.87
CA VAL A 5 -4.69 -16.69 -17.96
C VAL A 5 -3.99 -15.34 -17.87
N LYS A 6 -3.91 -14.78 -16.66
CA LYS A 6 -3.18 -13.53 -16.41
C LYS A 6 -1.68 -13.83 -16.29
N PRO A 7 -0.81 -12.96 -16.81
CA PRO A 7 0.63 -13.09 -16.55
C PRO A 7 0.92 -12.90 -15.06
N LYS A 8 1.86 -13.69 -14.54
CA LYS A 8 2.33 -13.59 -13.14
C LYS A 8 3.50 -12.62 -13.03
N VAL A 9 3.48 -11.76 -12.02
CA VAL A 9 4.56 -10.82 -11.68
C VAL A 9 4.82 -10.89 -10.18
N ILE A 10 6.09 -10.90 -9.80
CA ILE A 10 6.52 -10.78 -8.40
C ILE A 10 7.04 -9.36 -8.21
N ILE A 11 6.63 -8.70 -7.13
CA ILE A 11 7.05 -7.34 -6.80
C ILE A 11 7.68 -7.35 -5.41
N TYR A 12 8.94 -6.93 -5.31
CA TYR A 12 9.58 -6.63 -4.04
C TYR A 12 9.55 -5.12 -3.81
N CYS A 13 9.09 -4.68 -2.65
CA CYS A 13 8.91 -3.28 -2.30
C CYS A 13 9.67 -2.97 -1.02
N ASP A 14 10.33 -1.82 -0.98
CA ASP A 14 11.00 -1.29 0.22
C ASP A 14 10.94 0.24 0.21
N GLY A 15 10.89 0.85 1.38
CA GLY A 15 10.89 2.29 1.57
C GLY A 15 11.50 2.69 2.90
N ALA A 16 12.30 3.77 2.88
CA ALA A 16 13.02 4.26 4.04
C ALA A 16 12.94 5.78 4.15
N CYS A 17 12.93 6.30 5.37
CA CYS A 17 12.97 7.74 5.63
C CYS A 17 13.83 8.07 6.86
N SER A 18 14.69 9.09 6.76
CA SER A 18 15.51 9.56 7.89
C SER A 18 15.86 11.06 7.79
N PRO A 19 15.55 11.89 8.82
CA PRO A 19 14.73 11.57 9.99
C PRO A 19 13.28 11.19 9.60
N ASN A 20 12.42 10.86 10.56
CA ASN A 20 11.04 10.45 10.29
C ASN A 20 10.05 11.37 11.05
N PRO A 21 9.46 12.41 10.42
CA PRO A 21 9.52 12.74 8.99
C PRO A 21 10.85 13.36 8.54
N GLY A 22 11.14 13.28 7.24
CA GLY A 22 12.39 13.77 6.64
C GLY A 22 12.57 13.33 5.19
N ILE A 23 13.81 13.29 4.72
CA ILE A 23 14.13 12.81 3.37
C ILE A 23 13.93 11.29 3.34
N GLY A 24 13.14 10.82 2.38
CA GLY A 24 12.87 9.41 2.18
C GLY A 24 13.02 8.96 0.74
N GLY A 25 13.23 7.66 0.57
CA GLY A 25 13.35 7.00 -0.72
C GLY A 25 12.59 5.69 -0.74
N TRP A 26 12.16 5.28 -1.92
CA TRP A 26 11.40 4.04 -2.13
C TRP A 26 11.95 3.28 -3.34
N ALA A 27 11.77 1.96 -3.35
CA ALA A 27 12.17 1.09 -4.44
C ALA A 27 11.17 -0.05 -4.67
N ALA A 28 10.91 -0.37 -5.94
CA ALA A 28 10.11 -1.52 -6.35
C ALA A 28 10.83 -2.32 -7.44
N LEU A 29 11.09 -3.61 -7.19
CA LEU A 29 11.65 -4.56 -8.15
C LEU A 29 10.52 -5.46 -8.67
N LEU A 30 10.26 -5.39 -9.97
CA LEU A 30 9.29 -6.23 -10.67
C LEU A 30 10.02 -7.35 -11.40
N ILE A 31 9.60 -8.58 -11.17
CA ILE A 31 10.11 -9.77 -11.84
C ILE A 31 8.96 -10.44 -12.59
N SER A 32 9.15 -10.70 -13.88
CA SER A 32 8.26 -11.55 -14.67
C SER A 32 8.90 -12.93 -14.85
N PRO A 33 8.53 -13.94 -14.04
CA PRO A 33 9.24 -15.23 -14.02
C PRO A 33 9.20 -15.92 -15.38
N LYS A 34 8.05 -15.83 -16.08
CA LYS A 34 7.88 -16.44 -17.40
C LYS A 34 8.74 -15.77 -18.49
N GLN A 35 8.98 -14.47 -18.37
CA GLN A 35 9.76 -13.72 -19.36
C GLN A 35 11.24 -13.59 -18.97
N GLY A 36 11.62 -13.97 -17.74
CA GLY A 36 12.96 -13.75 -17.20
C GLY A 36 13.36 -12.27 -17.19
N LYS A 37 12.38 -11.36 -17.07
CA LYS A 37 12.61 -9.92 -17.09
C LYS A 37 12.49 -9.32 -15.71
N GLU A 38 13.41 -8.42 -15.41
CA GLU A 38 13.43 -7.66 -14.17
C GLU A 38 13.42 -6.16 -14.49
N LYS A 39 12.76 -5.38 -13.64
CA LYS A 39 12.78 -3.93 -13.73
C LYS A 39 12.70 -3.31 -12.35
N VAL A 40 13.60 -2.37 -12.08
CA VAL A 40 13.63 -1.60 -10.84
C VAL A 40 13.03 -0.22 -11.09
N PHE A 41 12.24 0.24 -10.13
CA PHE A 41 11.70 1.59 -10.04
C PHE A 41 12.12 2.17 -8.71
N THR A 42 12.54 3.44 -8.70
CA THR A 42 12.94 4.14 -7.49
C THR A 42 12.45 5.58 -7.53
N GLY A 43 12.38 6.19 -6.35
CA GLY A 43 12.11 7.62 -6.21
C GLY A 43 12.48 8.09 -4.81
N ALA A 44 12.42 9.41 -4.62
CA ALA A 44 12.70 10.04 -3.34
C ALA A 44 11.81 11.26 -3.14
N GLU A 45 11.53 11.56 -1.88
CA GLU A 45 10.76 12.72 -1.43
C GLU A 45 11.53 13.45 -0.34
N ALA A 46 11.56 14.78 -0.41
CA ALA A 46 12.33 15.61 0.54
C ALA A 46 11.69 15.69 1.94
N ASP A 47 10.37 15.51 2.03
CA ASP A 47 9.58 15.55 3.26
C ASP A 47 8.51 14.46 3.22
N THR A 48 8.80 13.33 3.86
CA THR A 48 7.96 12.14 3.86
C THR A 48 8.13 11.35 5.16
N THR A 49 7.53 10.16 5.26
CA THR A 49 7.70 9.24 6.38
C THR A 49 8.12 7.86 5.90
N ASN A 50 8.61 7.01 6.80
CA ASN A 50 8.98 5.63 6.48
C ASN A 50 7.80 4.90 5.82
N ASN A 51 6.64 4.94 6.47
CA ASN A 51 5.43 4.26 6.01
C ASN A 51 4.93 4.79 4.66
N ARG A 52 5.08 6.10 4.40
CA ARG A 52 4.78 6.68 3.09
C ARG A 52 5.66 6.08 2.01
N MET A 53 6.96 5.96 2.24
CA MET A 53 7.89 5.41 1.25
C MET A 53 7.63 3.92 0.97
N GLU A 54 7.34 3.15 2.01
CA GLU A 54 6.98 1.73 1.87
C GLU A 54 5.70 1.54 1.02
N LEU A 55 4.65 2.30 1.32
CA LEU A 55 3.41 2.29 0.55
C LEU A 55 3.62 2.80 -0.88
N THR A 56 4.41 3.86 -1.06
CA THR A 56 4.73 4.41 -2.38
C THR A 56 5.45 3.38 -3.24
N ALA A 57 6.38 2.59 -2.70
CA ALA A 57 7.00 1.48 -3.42
C ALA A 57 5.98 0.48 -3.96
N ALA A 58 5.05 0.02 -3.11
CA ALA A 58 4.01 -0.93 -3.51
C ALA A 58 3.08 -0.34 -4.59
N ILE A 59 2.62 0.91 -4.41
CA ILE A 59 1.76 1.61 -5.36
C ILE A 59 2.47 1.76 -6.70
N LYS A 60 3.71 2.27 -6.71
CA LYS A 60 4.49 2.51 -7.93
C LYS A 60 4.83 1.21 -8.65
N GLY A 61 5.08 0.14 -7.91
CA GLY A 61 5.26 -1.19 -8.47
C GLY A 61 4.01 -1.71 -9.19
N LEU A 62 2.82 -1.51 -8.60
CA LEU A 62 1.54 -1.86 -9.23
C LEU A 62 1.20 -0.98 -10.43
N GLU A 63 1.44 0.33 -10.36
CA GLU A 63 1.22 1.29 -11.46
C GLU A 63 2.09 0.98 -12.69
N ALA A 64 3.26 0.36 -12.49
CA ALA A 64 4.15 -0.03 -13.57
C ALA A 64 3.63 -1.21 -14.43
N LEU A 65 2.59 -1.92 -13.97
CA LEU A 65 2.00 -3.04 -14.70
C LEU A 65 1.19 -2.53 -15.91
N LYS A 66 1.59 -2.96 -17.11
CA LYS A 66 0.97 -2.50 -18.37
C LYS A 66 -0.34 -3.22 -18.72
N VAL A 67 -0.61 -4.34 -18.06
CA VAL A 67 -1.79 -5.20 -18.28
C VAL A 67 -2.22 -5.82 -16.96
N PRO A 68 -3.47 -6.31 -16.83
CA PRO A 68 -3.89 -7.03 -15.63
C PRO A 68 -3.05 -8.30 -15.39
N CYS A 69 -2.39 -8.37 -14.23
CA CYS A 69 -1.53 -9.48 -13.82
C CYS A 69 -2.12 -10.22 -12.61
N GLU A 70 -1.62 -11.43 -12.35
CA GLU A 70 -1.61 -12.04 -11.02
C GLU A 70 -0.30 -11.60 -10.33
N VAL A 71 -0.39 -11.05 -9.13
CA VAL A 71 0.74 -10.35 -8.49
C VAL A 71 1.00 -10.92 -7.12
N ASP A 72 2.25 -11.33 -6.87
CA ASP A 72 2.76 -11.61 -5.53
C ASP A 72 3.57 -10.38 -5.09
N ILE A 73 3.12 -9.69 -4.03
CA ILE A 73 3.85 -8.56 -3.44
C ILE A 73 4.58 -9.04 -2.19
N HIS A 74 5.87 -8.75 -2.14
CA HIS A 74 6.73 -8.90 -0.97
C HIS A 74 7.13 -7.53 -0.45
N THR A 75 6.90 -7.32 0.84
CA THR A 75 7.27 -6.13 1.60
C THR A 75 7.63 -6.61 3.00
N ASP A 76 8.68 -6.06 3.59
CA ASP A 76 9.06 -6.28 4.99
C ASP A 76 8.39 -5.27 5.95
N SER A 77 7.67 -4.31 5.38
CA SER A 77 6.94 -3.26 6.09
C SER A 77 5.83 -3.85 6.95
N GLN A 78 5.96 -3.66 8.26
CA GLN A 78 4.93 -4.04 9.22
C GLN A 78 3.90 -2.91 9.32
N TYR A 79 2.86 -2.99 8.49
CA TYR A 79 1.68 -2.18 8.71
C TYR A 79 0.83 -2.81 9.82
N SER A 80 0.87 -2.23 11.02
CA SER A 80 0.07 -2.73 12.15
C SER A 80 -1.33 -2.12 12.10
N ASP A 81 -2.30 -2.89 11.60
CA ASP A 81 -3.70 -2.64 11.91
C ASP A 81 -3.95 -3.06 13.35
N LEU A 82 -4.15 -2.05 14.20
CA LEU A 82 -4.30 -2.23 15.64
C LEU A 82 -5.78 -2.41 16.03
N ALA A 83 -6.70 -2.37 15.05
CA ALA A 83 -8.11 -2.60 15.29
C ALA A 83 -8.34 -4.05 15.72
N THR A 84 -8.76 -4.22 16.97
CA THR A 84 -9.20 -5.52 17.51
C THR A 84 -10.71 -5.53 17.69
N TYR A 85 -11.29 -6.71 17.95
CA TYR A 85 -12.71 -6.81 18.30
C TYR A 85 -13.07 -5.94 19.53
N GLU A 86 -12.15 -5.87 20.51
CA GLU A 86 -12.32 -5.08 21.73
C GLU A 86 -12.02 -3.59 21.51
N GLN A 87 -11.22 -3.26 20.50
CA GLN A 87 -10.82 -1.89 20.15
C GLN A 87 -11.01 -1.62 18.64
N PRO A 88 -12.25 -1.64 18.13
CA PRO A 88 -12.53 -1.57 16.69
C PRO A 88 -12.28 -0.18 16.08
N LEU A 89 -12.05 0.83 16.92
CA LEU A 89 -11.75 2.20 16.51
C LEU A 89 -10.25 2.53 16.62
N ARG A 90 -9.40 1.52 16.85
CA ARG A 90 -7.95 1.72 16.89
C ARG A 90 -7.42 1.70 15.46
N TYR A 91 -7.22 2.88 14.89
CA TYR A 91 -6.70 3.01 13.54
C TYR A 91 -5.25 2.60 13.49
N ALA A 92 -4.89 2.07 12.34
CA ALA A 92 -3.56 1.59 12.09
C ALA A 92 -2.54 2.75 12.12
N GLU A 93 -1.40 2.51 12.77
CA GLU A 93 -0.41 3.56 13.02
C GLU A 93 0.31 3.94 11.71
N GLY A 94 0.49 5.25 11.49
CA GLY A 94 1.20 5.80 10.34
C GLY A 94 0.43 5.81 9.00
N ILE A 95 -0.89 5.59 9.00
CA ILE A 95 -1.75 6.08 7.90
C ILE A 95 -2.29 7.44 8.28
N GLU A 96 -2.00 8.46 7.47
CA GLU A 96 -2.53 9.81 7.64
C GLU A 96 -3.93 9.99 7.04
N TYR A 97 -4.26 9.23 5.99
CA TYR A 97 -5.51 9.37 5.25
C TYR A 97 -6.20 8.03 5.07
N VAL A 98 -7.45 7.93 5.52
CA VAL A 98 -8.32 6.76 5.29
C VAL A 98 -9.57 7.24 4.56
N VAL A 99 -9.90 6.60 3.44
CA VAL A 99 -11.11 6.87 2.66
C VAL A 99 -11.96 5.60 2.60
N VAL A 100 -13.23 5.70 2.97
CA VAL A 100 -14.18 4.60 2.94
C VAL A 100 -15.39 5.03 2.12
N ASN A 101 -15.75 4.26 1.10
CA ASN A 101 -16.86 4.56 0.19
C ASN A 101 -16.84 6.00 -0.39
N GLY A 102 -15.65 6.50 -0.73
CA GLY A 102 -15.46 7.84 -1.30
C GLY A 102 -15.52 8.99 -0.29
N LYS A 103 -15.57 8.70 1.02
CA LYS A 103 -15.56 9.70 2.10
C LYS A 103 -14.30 9.56 2.95
N VAL A 104 -13.62 10.68 3.21
CA VAL A 104 -12.43 10.72 4.08
C VAL A 104 -12.86 10.54 5.53
N VAL A 105 -12.41 9.46 6.18
CA VAL A 105 -12.71 9.13 7.57
C VAL A 105 -11.54 9.43 8.51
N LEU A 106 -10.31 9.44 7.99
CA LEU A 106 -9.11 9.90 8.68
C LEU A 106 -8.42 10.91 7.76
N ASP A 107 -8.13 12.11 8.26
CA ASP A 107 -7.53 13.23 7.54
C ASP A 107 -6.34 13.77 8.36
N ALA A 108 -5.14 13.71 7.79
CA ALA A 108 -3.88 14.04 8.48
C ALA A 108 -3.75 13.40 9.89
N GLY A 109 -4.14 12.12 10.00
CA GLY A 109 -4.12 11.36 11.26
C GLY A 109 -5.24 11.70 12.24
N ARG A 110 -6.20 12.57 11.89
CA ARG A 110 -7.36 12.94 12.71
C ARG A 110 -8.64 12.35 12.15
N LEU A 111 -9.49 11.83 13.04
CA LEU A 111 -10.79 11.32 12.63
C LEU A 111 -11.70 12.46 12.17
N THR A 112 -12.36 12.25 11.04
CA THR A 112 -13.43 13.13 10.58
C THR A 112 -14.77 12.70 11.19
N SER A 113 -15.82 13.47 10.96
CA SER A 113 -17.19 13.10 11.34
C SER A 113 -17.83 12.06 10.39
N GLU A 114 -17.17 11.73 9.27
CA GLU A 114 -17.72 10.82 8.27
C GLU A 114 -17.69 9.37 8.78
N ARG A 115 -18.85 8.70 8.74
CA ARG A 115 -19.00 7.27 9.09
C ARG A 115 -19.66 6.47 7.95
N PRO A 116 -19.02 6.43 6.77
CA PRO A 116 -19.58 5.82 5.55
C PRO A 116 -19.51 4.29 5.53
N GLY A 117 -18.80 3.67 6.50
CA GLY A 117 -18.70 2.22 6.64
C GLY A 117 -20.04 1.59 7.03
N ARG A 118 -20.32 0.39 6.52
CA ARG A 118 -21.48 -0.41 6.95
C ARG A 118 -21.00 -1.64 7.69
N VAL A 119 -21.63 -1.93 8.82
CA VAL A 119 -21.41 -3.20 9.54
C VAL A 119 -21.86 -4.33 8.63
N LEU A 120 -20.97 -5.27 8.35
CA LEU A 120 -21.30 -6.50 7.64
C LEU A 120 -21.96 -7.45 8.63
N THR A 121 -23.29 -7.53 8.61
CA THR A 121 -24.04 -8.52 9.39
C THR A 121 -24.12 -9.81 8.59
N ARG A 122 -23.66 -10.92 9.16
CA ARG A 122 -23.87 -12.26 8.59
C ARG A 122 -25.37 -12.60 8.73
N ARG A 123 -26.05 -12.86 7.62
CA ARG A 123 -27.39 -13.49 7.63
C ARG A 123 -27.24 -15.00 7.67
#